data_AF-A0A963E958-F1
#
_entry.id   AF-A0A963E958-F1
#
_cell.length_a   1.000
_cell.length_b   1.000
_cell.length_c   1.000
_cell.angle_alpha   90.00
_cell.angle_beta   90.00
_cell.angle_gamma   90.00
#
_symmetry.space_group_name_H-M   'P 1'
#
loop_
_entity.id
_entity.type
_entity.pdbx_description
1 polymer ?
#
loop_
_entity_poly.entity_id
_entity_poly.type
_entity_poly.pdbx_seq_one_letter_code
_entity_poly.pdbx_strand_id
1 'polypeptide(L)' 'MNQAKETHRPILLTSRGRGVAVVQSLDEYENREEEREFMKTVAQGLMELEEGKEVDIEEAKKRIGLK' A
#
# COMPACT_ATOMS: atom_id res chain seq x y z
N MET A 1 0.05 26.07 -1.86
CA MET A 1 -0.16 24.61 -2.00
C MET A 1 -0.83 24.03 -0.76
N ASN A 2 -1.83 24.73 -0.19
CA ASN A 2 -2.45 24.31 1.08
C ASN A 2 -3.79 23.60 0.86
N GLN A 3 -4.50 23.90 -0.23
CA GLN A 3 -5.82 23.34 -0.49
C GLN A 3 -5.85 21.81 -0.61
N ALA A 4 -4.86 21.20 -1.26
CA ALA A 4 -4.77 19.74 -1.37
C ALA A 4 -4.56 19.07 0.00
N LYS A 5 -3.75 19.70 0.87
CA LYS A 5 -3.50 19.23 2.25
C LYS A 5 -4.69 19.46 3.18
N GLU A 6 -5.36 20.60 3.07
CA GLU A 6 -6.48 20.95 3.96
C GLU A 6 -7.74 20.15 3.62
N THR A 7 -7.99 19.93 2.33
CA THR A 7 -9.22 19.27 1.88
C THR A 7 -9.11 17.76 1.74
N HIS A 8 -7.89 17.21 1.78
CA HIS A 8 -7.61 15.79 1.55
C HIS A 8 -8.16 15.31 0.18
N ARG A 9 -8.18 16.22 -0.79
CA ARG A 9 -8.68 15.97 -2.14
C ARG A 9 -7.57 16.24 -3.16
N PRO A 10 -7.22 15.25 -4.00
CA PRO A 10 -6.24 15.45 -5.06
C PRO A 10 -6.76 16.44 -6.11
N ILE A 11 -5.86 17.25 -6.66
CA ILE A 11 -6.16 18.28 -7.67
C ILE A 11 -5.50 17.87 -8.99
N LEU A 12 -6.27 17.85 -10.09
CA LEU A 12 -5.77 17.64 -11.44
C LEU A 12 -5.29 18.96 -12.07
N LEU A 13 -4.03 19.03 -12.47
CA LEU A 13 -3.49 20.13 -13.26
C LEU A 13 -3.67 19.83 -14.75
N THR A 14 -4.19 20.82 -15.50
CA THR A 14 -4.41 20.70 -16.95
C THR A 14 -3.63 21.75 -17.74
N SER A 15 -3.17 21.38 -18.94
CA SER A 15 -2.60 22.28 -19.93
C SER A 15 -3.36 22.14 -21.24
N ARG A 16 -4.07 23.20 -21.65
CA ARG A 16 -4.95 23.21 -22.83
C ARG A 16 -5.97 22.07 -22.82
N GLY A 17 -6.62 21.84 -21.68
CA GLY A 17 -7.63 20.80 -21.50
C GLY A 17 -7.08 19.37 -21.36
N ARG A 18 -5.76 19.18 -21.43
CA ARG A 18 -5.13 17.87 -21.19
C ARG A 18 -4.60 17.80 -19.77
N GLY A 19 -4.93 16.74 -19.03
CA GLY A 19 -4.33 16.47 -17.71
C GLY A 19 -2.82 16.24 -17.84
N VAL A 20 -2.02 16.93 -17.02
CA VAL A 20 -0.55 16.85 -17.07
C VAL A 20 0.09 16.44 -15.74
N ALA A 21 -0.61 16.65 -14.62
CA ALA A 21 -0.13 16.23 -13.30
C ALA A 21 -1.28 16.14 -12.29
N VAL A 22 -1.08 15.40 -11.21
CA VAL A 22 -1.95 15.37 -10.03
C VAL A 22 -1.16 15.88 -8.84
N VAL A 23 -1.73 16.81 -8.08
CA VAL A 23 -1.16 17.32 -6.83
C VAL A 23 -2.02 16.82 -5.68
N GLN A 24 -1.39 16.19 -4.71
CA GLN A 24 -2.04 15.68 -3.49
C GLN A 24 -1.11 15.90 -2.30
N SER A 25 -1.61 15.68 -1.08
CA SER A 25 -0.77 15.68 0.12
C SER A 25 0.27 14.56 0.02
N LEU A 26 1.52 14.84 0.44
CA LEU A 26 2.57 13.83 0.45
C LEU A 26 2.24 12.74 1.49
N ASP A 27 1.88 13.15 2.70
CA ASP A 27 1.56 12.24 3.80
C ASP A 27 0.39 11.31 3.43
N GLU A 28 -0.65 11.82 2.77
CA GLU A 28 -1.77 10.99 2.29
C GLU A 28 -1.35 10.01 1.19
N TYR A 29 -0.48 10.46 0.29
CA TYR A 29 0.07 9.58 -0.74
C TYR A 29 0.83 8.43 -0.09
N GLU A 30 1.80 8.74 0.78
CA GLU A 30 2.63 7.73 1.46
C GLU A 30 1.77 6.75 2.26
N ASN A 31 0.85 7.24 3.09
CA ASN A 31 -0.07 6.37 3.84
C ASN A 31 -0.87 5.42 2.96
N ARG A 32 -1.36 5.90 1.80
CA ARG A 32 -2.12 5.07 0.86
C ARG A 32 -1.22 4.07 0.14
N GLU A 33 0.02 4.44 -0.18
CA GLU A 33 0.98 3.51 -0.77
C GLU A 33 1.31 2.37 0.21
N GLU A 34 1.52 2.68 1.49
CA GLU A 34 1.75 1.71 2.57
C GLU A 34 0.53 0.79 2.76
N GLU A 35 -0.68 1.36 2.88
CA GLU A 35 -1.91 0.58 3.02
C GLU A 35 -2.11 -0.37 1.83
N ARG A 36 -1.83 0.10 0.62
CA ARG A 36 -1.94 -0.72 -0.59
C ARG A 36 -0.90 -1.85 -0.61
N GLU A 37 0.33 -1.58 -0.18
CA GLU A 37 1.36 -2.62 -0.09
C GLU A 37 1.02 -3.68 0.96
N PHE A 38 0.51 -3.24 2.12
CA PHE A 38 0.00 -4.13 3.14
C PHE A 38 -1.13 -5.02 2.60
N MET A 39 -2.14 -4.43 1.94
CA MET A 39 -3.27 -5.17 1.37
C MET A 39 -2.84 -6.18 0.30
N LYS A 40 -1.83 -5.87 -0.52
CA LYS A 40 -1.26 -6.85 -1.46
C LYS A 40 -0.63 -8.03 -0.74
N THR A 41 0.10 -7.78 0.35
CA THR A 41 0.73 -8.84 1.16
C THR A 41 -0.33 -9.72 1.81
N VAL A 42 -1.41 -9.14 2.34
CA VAL A 42 -2.54 -9.89 2.90
C VAL A 42 -3.21 -10.75 1.83
N ALA A 43 -3.51 -10.19 0.66
CA ALA A 43 -4.11 -10.93 -0.45
C ALA A 43 -3.20 -12.08 -0.92
N GLN A 44 -1.90 -11.84 -1.01
CA GLN A 44 -0.91 -12.87 -1.34
C GLN A 44 -0.92 -13.99 -0.31
N GLY A 45 -0.88 -13.67 0.98
CA GLY A 45 -0.93 -14.67 2.05
C GLY A 45 -2.23 -15.51 2.02
N LEU A 46 -3.37 -14.90 1.71
CA LEU A 46 -4.63 -15.63 1.56
C LEU A 46 -4.59 -16.61 0.37
N MET A 47 -4.04 -16.21 -0.77
CA MET A 47 -3.85 -17.10 -1.92
C MET A 47 -2.88 -18.25 -1.58
N GLU A 48 -1.79 -17.96 -0.87
CA GLU A 48 -0.83 -18.98 -0.44
C GLU A 48 -1.45 -20.01 0.50
N LEU A 49 -2.35 -19.59 1.40
CA LEU A 49 -3.12 -20.50 2.25
C LEU A 49 -4.06 -21.40 1.44
N GLU A 50 -4.74 -20.86 0.43
CA GLU A 50 -5.58 -21.68 -0.47
C GLU A 50 -4.75 -22.70 -1.26
N GLU A 51 -3.50 -22.39 -1.57
CA GLU A 51 -2.55 -23.27 -2.24
C GLU A 51 -1.81 -24.24 -1.28
N GLY A 52 -2.10 -24.19 0.02
CA GLY A 52 -1.46 -25.05 1.03
C GLY A 52 0.01 -24.71 1.28
N LYS A 53 0.41 -23.46 1.05
CA LYS A 53 1.78 -22.96 1.23
C LYS A 53 2.04 -22.42 2.64
N GLU A 54 1.28 -22.84 3.64
CA GLU A 54 1.62 -22.57 5.04
C GLU A 54 2.81 -23.40 5.55
N VAL A 55 3.36 -22.96 6.68
CA VAL A 55 4.35 -23.71 7.46
C VAL A 55 3.89 -23.79 8.91
N ASP A 56 4.26 -24.88 9.58
CA ASP A 56 4.00 -25.03 11.00
C ASP A 56 4.79 -23.98 11.81
N ILE A 57 4.21 -23.55 12.94
CA ILE A 57 4.79 -22.50 13.78
C ILE A 57 6.16 -22.89 14.36
N GLU A 58 6.38 -24.17 14.68
CA GLU A 58 7.67 -24.65 15.19
C GLU A 58 8.74 -24.62 14.09
N GLU A 59 8.35 -24.94 12.84
CA GLU A 59 9.24 -24.78 11.70
C GLU A 59 9.54 -23.31 11.41
N ALA A 60 8.53 -22.43 11.48
CA ALA A 60 8.70 -21.00 11.30
C ALA A 60 9.70 -20.41 12.31
N LYS A 61 9.55 -20.70 13.61
CA LYS A 61 10.47 -20.27 14.68
C LYS A 61 11.91 -20.70 14.38
N LYS A 62 12.11 -21.95 13.97
CA LYS A 62 13.43 -22.48 13.62
C LYS A 62 14.07 -21.72 12.45
N ARG A 63 13.29 -21.32 11.43
CA ARG A 63 13.79 -20.55 10.26
C ARG A 63 14.31 -19.16 10.64
N ILE A 64 13.69 -18.52 11.64
CA ILE A 64 14.08 -17.17 12.10
C ILE A 64 14.94 -17.18 13.37
N GLY A 65 15.42 -18.35 13.81
CA GLY A 65 16.33 -18.49 14.95
C GLY A 65 15.67 -18.31 16.32
N LEU A 66 14.34 -18.41 16.40
CA LEU A 66 13.60 -18.43 17.67
C LEU A 66 13.50 -19.87 18.20
N LYS A 67 13.58 -20.03 19.52
CA LYS A 67 13.34 -21.30 20.22
C LYS A 67 11.90 -21.39 20.70
#